data_AF-C0NSA2-F1
#
_entry.id   AF-C0NSA2-F1
#
_cell.length_a   1.000
_cell.length_b   1.000
_cell.length_c   1.000
_cell.angle_alpha   90.00
_cell.angle_beta   90.00
_cell.angle_gamma   90.00
#
_symmetry.space_group_name_H-M   'P 1'
#
loop_
_entity.id
_entity.type
_entity.pdbx_description
1 polymer ?
#
loop_
_entity_poly.entity_id
_entity_poly.type
_entity_poly.pdbx_seq_one_letter_code
_entity_poly.pdbx_strand_id
1 'polypeptide(L)'
;MDAEYTSEGPSAWQNVYRMMHCPGLPCQHQGQYCWQDPVGKKHYKLRTRHLTNLDKYVEQGSILETHEDIPDMLREQLYAEEQQRFERQQRDQLSTASVHAALPTSHSPPAGSIVIPGLLDTGVEQYTSWQQSRVSNELLKEDIKKACHIALANGLDLKQIYEDRDPDFFVKHGVKIGVARRFVGDISDWVRQCDEAH
;
A
#
# COMPACT_ATOMS: atom_id res chain seq x y z
N MET A 1 -8.56 -48.97 4.80
CA MET A 1 -7.73 -47.76 4.89
C MET A 1 -8.56 -46.68 4.22
N ASP A 2 -9.45 -46.07 4.98
CA ASP A 2 -10.31 -44.99 4.52
C ASP A 2 -9.48 -43.71 4.53
N ALA A 3 -9.01 -43.32 3.35
CA ALA A 3 -8.33 -42.06 3.13
C ALA A 3 -9.40 -40.98 2.91
N GLU A 4 -9.72 -40.24 3.96
CA GLU A 4 -10.52 -39.01 3.85
C GLU A 4 -9.80 -38.04 2.92
N TYR A 5 -10.38 -37.86 1.74
CA TYR A 5 -10.02 -36.85 0.77
C TYR A 5 -10.48 -35.50 1.33
N THR A 6 -9.66 -34.85 2.16
CA THR A 6 -9.81 -33.42 2.48
C THR A 6 -9.60 -32.65 1.18
N SER A 7 -10.70 -32.30 0.52
CA SER A 7 -10.70 -31.40 -0.61
C SER A 7 -10.32 -30.01 -0.11
N GLU A 8 -9.02 -29.70 -0.17
CA GLU A 8 -8.44 -28.38 0.05
C GLU A 8 -8.91 -27.45 -1.07
N GLY A 9 -10.15 -26.94 -0.94
CA GLY A 9 -10.64 -25.84 -1.75
C GLY A 9 -9.77 -24.60 -1.54
N PRO A 10 -9.80 -23.62 -2.47
CA PRO A 10 -9.11 -22.37 -2.29
C PRO A 10 -9.47 -21.78 -0.92
N SER A 11 -8.45 -21.49 -0.12
CA SER A 11 -8.61 -20.94 1.22
C SER A 11 -9.48 -19.69 1.18
N ALA A 12 -10.21 -19.42 2.26
CA ALA A 12 -11.12 -18.28 2.37
C ALA A 12 -10.51 -16.96 1.82
N TRP A 13 -9.25 -16.70 2.15
CA TRP A 13 -8.50 -15.54 1.65
C TRP A 13 -8.30 -15.54 0.13
N GLN A 14 -8.08 -16.67 -0.54
CA GLN A 14 -7.95 -16.71 -2.00
C GLN A 14 -9.23 -16.25 -2.69
N ASN A 15 -10.40 -16.57 -2.11
CA ASN A 15 -11.68 -16.11 -2.63
C ASN A 15 -11.85 -14.60 -2.41
N VAL A 16 -11.47 -14.06 -1.24
CA VAL A 16 -11.49 -12.61 -0.96
C VAL A 16 -10.65 -11.85 -1.98
N TYR A 17 -9.39 -12.26 -2.17
CA TYR A 17 -8.48 -11.59 -3.08
C TYR A 17 -8.95 -11.70 -4.53
N ARG A 18 -9.44 -12.88 -4.95
CA ARG A 18 -9.99 -13.07 -6.31
C ARG A 18 -11.21 -12.20 -6.56
N MET A 19 -12.15 -12.16 -5.62
CA MET A 19 -13.37 -11.36 -5.71
C MET A 19 -13.08 -9.86 -5.73
N MET A 20 -12.08 -9.42 -4.96
CA MET A 20 -11.69 -8.01 -4.89
C MET A 20 -10.77 -7.54 -6.01
N HIS A 21 -10.28 -8.44 -6.85
CA HIS A 21 -9.37 -8.09 -7.93
C HIS A 21 -10.07 -7.14 -8.91
N CYS A 22 -9.50 -5.95 -9.17
CA CYS A 22 -10.13 -5.02 -10.08
C CYS A 22 -10.19 -5.63 -11.50
N PRO A 23 -11.34 -5.61 -12.19
CA PRO A 23 -11.46 -6.13 -13.56
C PRO A 23 -10.66 -5.33 -14.61
N GLY A 24 -9.96 -4.27 -14.19
CA GLY A 24 -9.29 -3.33 -15.08
C GLY A 24 -10.26 -2.26 -15.59
N LEU A 25 -9.93 -1.69 -16.74
CA LEU A 25 -10.66 -0.56 -17.34
C LEU A 25 -12.20 -0.75 -17.27
N PRO A 26 -12.97 0.26 -16.80
CA PRO A 26 -12.61 1.68 -16.65
C PRO A 26 -11.90 2.04 -15.33
N CYS A 27 -11.64 1.06 -14.47
CA CYS A 27 -10.90 1.25 -13.22
C CYS A 27 -9.46 1.70 -13.51
N GLN A 28 -9.07 2.86 -12.95
CA GLN A 28 -7.68 3.34 -13.03
C GLN A 28 -6.74 2.57 -12.09
N HIS A 29 -7.26 1.68 -11.23
CA HIS A 29 -6.48 0.88 -10.28
C HIS A 29 -5.82 -0.34 -10.95
N GLN A 30 -5.12 -0.13 -12.07
CA GLN A 30 -4.51 -1.16 -12.93
C GLN A 30 -3.89 -2.32 -12.13
N GLY A 31 -4.53 -3.49 -12.18
CA GLY A 31 -4.02 -4.74 -11.60
C GLY A 31 -4.06 -4.84 -10.07
N GLN A 32 -4.71 -3.92 -9.37
CA GLN A 32 -4.86 -3.97 -7.92
C GLN A 32 -6.26 -4.40 -7.48
N TYR A 33 -6.47 -4.46 -6.16
CA TYR A 33 -7.75 -4.77 -5.55
C TYR A 33 -8.60 -3.50 -5.41
N CYS A 34 -9.88 -3.60 -5.74
CA CYS A 34 -10.83 -2.51 -5.54
C CYS A 34 -12.16 -3.03 -5.02
N TRP A 35 -12.87 -2.18 -4.29
CA TRP A 35 -14.26 -2.37 -4.00
C TRP A 35 -15.10 -1.60 -5.01
N GLN A 36 -16.05 -2.27 -5.66
CA GLN A 36 -17.04 -1.63 -6.52
C GLN A 36 -18.20 -1.18 -5.66
N ASP A 37 -18.31 0.13 -5.43
CA ASP A 37 -19.42 0.70 -4.68
C ASP A 37 -20.71 0.61 -5.51
N PRO A 38 -21.71 -0.19 -5.07
CA PRO A 38 -22.95 -0.37 -5.81
C PRO A 38 -23.80 0.92 -5.84
N VAL A 39 -23.60 1.82 -4.86
CA VAL A 39 -24.38 3.05 -4.71
C VAL A 39 -23.73 4.20 -5.47
N GLY A 40 -22.45 4.49 -5.18
CA GLY A 40 -21.71 5.59 -5.78
C GLY A 40 -21.17 5.30 -7.19
N LYS A 41 -21.29 4.05 -7.69
CA LYS A 41 -20.77 3.61 -8.99
C LYS A 41 -19.29 3.92 -9.20
N LYS A 42 -18.53 3.97 -8.10
CA LYS A 42 -17.10 4.28 -8.07
C LYS A 42 -16.35 3.07 -7.53
N HIS A 43 -15.13 2.86 -8.03
CA HIS A 43 -14.24 1.85 -7.47
C HIS A 43 -13.36 2.51 -6.41
N TYR A 44 -13.29 1.94 -5.22
CA TYR A 44 -12.40 2.39 -4.15
C TYR A 44 -11.20 1.45 -4.07
N LYS A 45 -9.98 2.02 -4.09
CA LYS A 45 -8.74 1.24 -3.95
C LYS A 45 -8.73 0.50 -2.61
N LEU A 46 -8.62 -0.82 -2.64
CA LEU A 46 -8.41 -1.62 -1.43
C LEU A 46 -6.91 -1.73 -1.17
N ARG A 47 -6.50 -1.25 0.01
CA ARG A 47 -5.14 -1.40 0.52
C ARG A 47 -5.04 -2.72 1.29
N THR A 48 -3.83 -3.17 1.58
CA THR A 48 -3.62 -4.44 2.31
C THR A 48 -4.37 -4.50 3.64
N ARG A 49 -4.42 -3.42 4.43
CA ARG A 49 -5.25 -3.39 5.64
C ARG A 49 -6.75 -3.65 5.39
N HIS A 50 -7.28 -3.23 4.24
CA HIS A 50 -8.67 -3.51 3.87
C HIS A 50 -8.86 -4.98 3.55
N LEU A 51 -7.94 -5.56 2.78
CA LEU A 51 -7.93 -6.99 2.47
C LEU A 51 -7.74 -7.84 3.73
N THR A 52 -6.90 -7.40 4.66
CA THR A 52 -6.69 -8.07 5.95
C THR A 52 -7.95 -8.02 6.82
N ASN A 53 -8.68 -6.90 6.81
CA ASN A 53 -9.97 -6.80 7.49
C ASN A 53 -11.02 -7.70 6.85
N LEU A 54 -11.02 -7.84 5.51
CA LEU A 54 -11.91 -8.76 4.79
C LEU A 54 -11.55 -10.22 5.07
N ASP A 55 -10.27 -10.58 5.08
CA ASP A 55 -9.80 -11.91 5.47
C ASP A 55 -10.32 -12.27 6.86
N LYS A 56 -10.15 -11.38 7.85
CA LYS A 56 -10.67 -11.57 9.22
C LYS A 56 -12.20 -11.70 9.25
N TYR A 57 -12.91 -10.91 8.44
CA TYR A 57 -14.37 -10.96 8.36
C TYR A 57 -14.85 -12.34 7.87
N VAL A 58 -14.19 -12.89 6.86
CA VAL A 58 -14.49 -14.24 6.34
C VAL A 58 -14.03 -15.35 7.29
N GLU A 59 -12.89 -15.20 7.96
CA GLU A 59 -12.42 -16.13 8.99
C GLU A 59 -13.39 -16.24 10.18
N GLN A 60 -14.13 -15.16 10.48
CA GLN A 60 -15.19 -15.14 11.51
C GLN A 60 -16.49 -15.83 11.06
N GLY A 61 -16.53 -16.39 9.85
CA GLY A 61 -17.68 -17.10 9.30
C GLY A 61 -18.63 -16.20 8.51
N SER A 62 -18.25 -14.96 8.23
CA SER A 62 -19.05 -14.08 7.38
C SER A 62 -18.87 -14.44 5.90
N ILE A 63 -19.93 -14.30 5.12
CA ILE A 63 -19.93 -14.62 3.70
C ILE A 63 -19.59 -13.35 2.91
N LEU A 64 -18.67 -13.48 1.96
CA LEU A 64 -18.23 -12.41 1.07
C LEU A 64 -18.22 -12.95 -0.36
N GLU A 65 -19.35 -12.87 -1.06
CA GLU A 65 -19.51 -13.41 -2.42
C GLU A 65 -19.43 -12.31 -3.49
N THR A 66 -19.81 -11.09 -3.12
CA THR A 66 -19.91 -9.95 -3.99
C THR A 66 -19.33 -8.69 -3.35
N HIS A 67 -19.14 -7.64 -4.15
CA HIS A 67 -18.81 -6.31 -3.62
C HIS A 67 -19.94 -5.72 -2.74
N GLU A 68 -21.15 -6.27 -2.79
CA GLU A 68 -22.28 -5.87 -1.92
C GLU A 68 -22.21 -6.48 -0.53
N ASP A 69 -21.31 -7.45 -0.30
CA ASP A 69 -21.16 -8.12 1.00
C ASP A 69 -20.07 -7.49 1.87
N ILE A 70 -19.44 -6.41 1.41
CA ILE A 70 -18.44 -5.70 2.21
C ILE A 70 -19.10 -5.13 3.48
N PRO A 71 -18.54 -5.37 4.69
CA PRO A 71 -19.05 -4.80 5.93
C PRO A 71 -19.10 -3.28 5.91
N ASP A 72 -20.14 -2.70 6.51
CA ASP A 72 -20.31 -1.23 6.60
C ASP A 72 -19.07 -0.54 7.18
N MET A 73 -18.45 -1.13 8.22
CA MET A 73 -17.20 -0.63 8.79
C MET A 73 -16.10 -0.42 7.73
N LEU A 74 -15.96 -1.33 6.77
CA LEU A 74 -14.96 -1.20 5.72
C LEU A 74 -15.38 -0.18 4.66
N ARG A 75 -16.67 -0.09 4.35
CA ARG A 75 -17.21 0.96 3.45
C ARG A 75 -16.95 2.34 4.03
N GLU A 76 -17.29 2.55 5.30
CA GLU A 76 -17.05 3.78 6.04
C GLU A 76 -15.56 4.14 6.07
N GLN A 77 -14.69 3.16 6.29
CA GLN A 77 -13.23 3.35 6.24
C GLN A 77 -12.76 3.83 4.86
N LEU A 78 -13.26 3.21 3.78
CA LEU A 78 -12.94 3.61 2.40
C LEU A 78 -13.46 5.01 2.08
N TYR A 79 -14.68 5.34 2.49
CA TYR A 79 -15.25 6.68 2.32
C TYR A 79 -14.48 7.75 3.12
N ALA A 80 -14.13 7.46 4.37
CA ALA A 80 -13.36 8.37 5.22
C ALA A 80 -11.96 8.64 4.63
N GLU A 81 -11.31 7.62 4.07
CA GLU A 81 -10.04 7.79 3.38
C GLU A 81 -10.12 8.63 2.12
N GLU A 82 -11.15 8.40 1.30
CA GLU A 82 -11.35 9.18 0.09
C GLU A 82 -11.64 10.65 0.44
N GLN A 83 -12.47 10.89 1.46
CA GLN A 83 -12.74 12.23 1.99
C GLN A 83 -11.46 12.90 2.50
N GLN A 84 -10.63 12.19 3.28
CA GLN A 84 -9.35 12.72 3.73
C GLN A 84 -8.40 13.05 2.57
N ARG A 85 -8.37 12.24 1.50
CA ARG A 85 -7.58 12.55 0.31
C ARG A 85 -8.08 13.82 -0.38
N PHE A 86 -9.39 13.95 -0.54
CA PHE A 86 -10.00 15.13 -1.15
C PHE A 86 -9.76 16.40 -0.32
N GLU A 87 -9.84 16.31 1.01
CA GLU A 87 -9.53 17.43 1.92
C GLU A 87 -8.06 17.85 1.86
N ARG A 88 -7.13 16.87 1.81
CA ARG A 88 -5.69 17.16 1.64
C ARG A 88 -5.43 17.87 0.31
N GLN A 89 -6.01 17.40 -0.78
CA GLN A 89 -5.89 18.04 -2.10
C GLN A 89 -6.49 19.44 -2.15
N GLN A 90 -7.60 19.69 -1.45
CA GLN A 90 -8.16 21.04 -1.32
C GLN A 90 -7.27 21.96 -0.49
N ARG A 91 -6.69 21.46 0.61
CA ARG A 91 -5.74 22.25 1.41
C ARG A 91 -4.49 22.60 0.61
N ASP A 92 -3.97 21.68 -0.19
CA ASP A 92 -2.83 21.96 -1.06
C ASP A 92 -3.18 23.00 -2.14
N GLN A 93 -4.40 22.95 -2.70
CA GLN A 93 -4.87 23.93 -3.69
C GLN A 93 -5.12 25.33 -3.08
N LEU A 94 -5.75 25.41 -1.90
CA LEU A 94 -5.98 26.67 -1.19
C LEU A 94 -4.67 27.30 -0.70
N SER A 95 -3.72 26.48 -0.26
CA SER A 95 -2.38 26.93 0.11
C SER A 95 -1.63 27.50 -1.10
N THR A 96 -1.90 26.98 -2.30
CA THR A 96 -1.29 27.48 -3.55
C THR A 96 -1.97 28.77 -4.05
N ALA A 97 -3.28 28.95 -3.82
CA ALA A 97 -4.01 30.13 -4.29
C ALA A 97 -3.78 31.40 -3.44
N SER A 98 -3.38 31.28 -2.17
CA SER A 98 -3.24 32.43 -1.26
C SER A 98 -1.88 33.15 -1.30
N VAL A 99 -0.96 32.76 -2.18
CA VAL A 99 0.41 33.32 -2.24
C VAL A 99 0.72 34.12 -3.52
N HIS A 100 -0.26 34.41 -4.37
CA HIS A 100 -0.05 35.20 -5.59
C HIS A 100 -0.05 36.74 -5.41
N ALA A 101 0.05 37.24 -4.17
CA ALA A 101 0.38 38.62 -3.90
C ALA A 101 1.75 38.69 -3.22
N ALA A 102 2.74 39.26 -3.94
CA ALA A 102 4.10 39.60 -3.51
C ALA A 102 5.20 38.55 -3.73
N LEU A 103 5.92 38.77 -4.84
CA LEU A 103 7.33 38.45 -5.14
C LEU A 103 7.75 36.97 -5.35
N PRO A 104 8.59 36.71 -6.38
CA PRO A 104 8.97 35.36 -6.75
C PRO A 104 10.15 34.92 -5.88
N THR A 105 9.97 33.95 -4.99
CA THR A 105 11.11 33.27 -4.38
C THR A 105 10.74 31.83 -4.00
N SER A 106 11.43 30.88 -4.65
CA SER A 106 11.59 29.48 -4.25
C SER A 106 10.33 28.60 -4.19
N HIS A 107 10.14 27.79 -5.23
CA HIS A 107 9.23 26.64 -5.21
C HIS A 107 9.73 25.58 -4.23
N SER A 108 9.17 25.54 -3.03
CA SER A 108 9.26 24.39 -2.13
C SER A 108 8.04 23.50 -2.37
N PRO A 109 8.19 22.20 -2.67
CA PRO A 109 7.04 21.30 -2.83
C PRO A 109 6.26 21.15 -1.50
N PRO A 110 4.93 20.94 -1.54
CA PRO A 110 4.10 20.80 -0.35
C PRO A 110 4.56 19.61 0.51
N ALA A 111 4.62 19.83 1.83
CA ALA A 111 5.32 19.05 2.85
C ALA A 111 4.74 17.64 3.16
N GLY A 112 4.36 16.87 2.14
CA GLY A 112 3.87 15.49 2.31
C GLY A 112 3.98 14.59 1.09
N SER A 113 4.37 15.12 -0.08
CA SER A 113 4.60 14.30 -1.28
C SER A 113 6.08 13.99 -1.42
N ILE A 114 6.45 12.74 -1.14
CA ILE A 114 7.80 12.25 -1.40
C ILE A 114 8.00 12.09 -2.92
N VAL A 115 9.08 12.66 -3.45
CA VAL A 115 9.47 12.48 -4.85
C VAL A 115 10.58 11.45 -4.87
N ILE A 116 10.36 10.35 -5.57
CA ILE A 116 11.33 9.26 -5.67
C ILE A 116 11.94 9.32 -7.07
N PRO A 117 13.21 9.74 -7.20
CA PRO A 117 13.84 9.87 -8.51
C PRO A 117 14.12 8.49 -9.12
N GLY A 118 14.18 8.44 -10.46
CA GLY A 118 14.55 7.24 -11.20
C GLY A 118 13.39 6.30 -11.54
N LEU A 119 13.74 5.09 -11.99
CA LEU A 119 12.77 4.04 -12.29
C LEU A 119 12.20 3.44 -10.99
N LEU A 120 10.92 3.08 -11.00
CA LEU A 120 10.21 2.64 -9.79
C LEU A 120 10.83 1.39 -9.14
N ASP A 121 11.18 0.40 -9.96
CA ASP A 121 11.85 -0.84 -9.56
C ASP A 121 13.27 -0.59 -9.04
N THR A 122 14.05 0.21 -9.78
CA THR A 122 15.41 0.61 -9.40
C THR A 122 15.40 1.38 -8.08
N GLY A 123 14.40 2.22 -7.85
CA GLY A 123 14.21 2.93 -6.58
C GLY A 123 14.09 1.97 -5.41
N VAL A 124 13.26 0.92 -5.53
CA VAL A 124 13.11 -0.13 -4.51
C VAL A 124 14.44 -0.84 -4.24
N GLU A 125 15.20 -1.16 -5.29
CA GLU A 125 16.53 -1.78 -5.15
C GLU A 125 17.54 -0.87 -4.45
N GLN A 126 17.59 0.42 -4.81
CA GLN A 126 18.49 1.40 -4.20
C GLN A 126 18.17 1.62 -2.72
N TYR A 127 16.88 1.77 -2.38
CA TYR A 127 16.42 1.84 -1.00
C TYR A 127 16.79 0.59 -0.20
N THR A 128 16.66 -0.58 -0.83
CA THR A 128 17.05 -1.86 -0.22
C THR A 128 18.54 -1.90 0.09
N SER A 129 19.38 -1.49 -0.87
CA SER A 129 20.84 -1.39 -0.69
C SER A 129 21.19 -0.43 0.46
N TRP A 130 20.53 0.74 0.48
CA TRP A 130 20.68 1.70 1.56
C TRP A 130 20.30 1.12 2.93
N GLN A 131 19.16 0.44 3.04
CA GLN A 131 18.77 -0.21 4.30
C GLN A 131 19.77 -1.27 4.74
N GLN A 132 20.25 -2.10 3.81
CA GLN A 132 21.25 -3.13 4.11
C GLN A 132 22.57 -2.53 4.60
N SER A 133 22.94 -1.33 4.14
CA SER A 133 24.13 -0.61 4.63
C SER A 133 24.03 -0.20 6.10
N ARG A 134 22.81 -0.07 6.63
CA ARG A 134 22.53 0.37 8.02
C ARG A 134 22.51 -0.77 9.03
N VAL A 135 22.74 -2.01 8.60
CA VAL A 135 22.75 -3.19 9.47
C VAL A 135 23.99 -4.04 9.20
N SER A 136 24.65 -4.50 10.28
CA SER A 136 25.78 -5.44 10.18
C SER A 136 25.33 -6.91 10.26
N ASN A 137 24.13 -7.18 10.77
CA ASN A 137 23.61 -8.53 10.96
C ASN A 137 23.10 -9.10 9.62
N GLU A 138 23.69 -10.19 9.16
CA GLU A 138 23.35 -10.85 7.89
C GLU A 138 21.91 -11.36 7.84
N LEU A 139 21.35 -11.85 8.95
CA LEU A 139 19.94 -12.26 9.02
C LEU A 139 18.98 -11.08 8.82
N LEU A 140 19.36 -9.87 9.24
CA LEU A 140 18.58 -8.66 8.97
C LEU A 140 18.71 -8.24 7.50
N LYS A 141 19.91 -8.34 6.92
CA LYS A 141 20.11 -8.05 5.49
C LYS A 141 19.30 -8.98 4.59
N GLU A 142 19.23 -10.26 4.93
CA GLU A 142 18.40 -11.26 4.24
C GLU A 142 16.91 -10.93 4.32
N ASP A 143 16.40 -10.55 5.49
CA ASP A 143 15.00 -10.15 5.63
C ASP A 143 14.69 -8.84 4.91
N ILE A 144 15.62 -7.88 4.86
CA ILE A 144 15.47 -6.65 4.06
C ILE A 144 15.40 -7.00 2.56
N LYS A 145 16.26 -7.91 2.09
CA LYS A 145 16.23 -8.41 0.71
C LYS A 145 14.94 -9.14 0.40
N LYS A 146 14.40 -9.91 1.34
CA LYS A 146 13.10 -10.56 1.23
C LYS A 146 11.98 -9.53 1.06
N ALA A 147 11.97 -8.46 1.85
CA ALA A 147 10.99 -7.37 1.72
C ALA A 147 11.06 -6.70 0.33
N CYS A 148 12.27 -6.48 -0.19
CA CYS A 148 12.50 -6.01 -1.56
C CYS A 148 11.89 -6.94 -2.61
N HIS A 149 12.19 -8.24 -2.55
CA HIS A 149 11.62 -9.22 -3.48
C HIS A 149 10.09 -9.26 -3.40
N ILE A 150 9.52 -9.17 -2.20
CA ILE A 150 8.06 -9.12 -2.00
C ILE A 150 7.48 -7.87 -2.65
N ALA A 151 8.09 -6.69 -2.46
CA ALA A 151 7.65 -5.45 -3.08
C ALA A 151 7.66 -5.56 -4.62
N LEU A 152 8.78 -5.97 -5.21
CA LEU A 152 8.93 -6.10 -6.65
C LEU A 152 7.99 -7.17 -7.25
N ALA A 153 7.86 -8.33 -6.60
CA ALA A 153 6.97 -9.40 -7.05
C ALA A 153 5.48 -9.00 -7.02
N ASN A 154 5.11 -8.04 -6.16
CA ASN A 154 3.76 -7.49 -6.08
C ASN A 154 3.60 -6.13 -6.79
N GLY A 155 4.63 -5.68 -7.53
CA GLY A 155 4.58 -4.42 -8.28
C GLY A 155 4.49 -3.15 -7.41
N LEU A 156 4.95 -3.21 -6.15
CA LEU A 156 4.93 -2.09 -5.23
C LEU A 156 6.16 -1.19 -5.43
N ASP A 157 5.91 0.07 -5.77
CA ASP A 157 6.94 1.11 -5.75
C ASP A 157 7.06 1.76 -4.35
N LEU A 158 8.17 2.46 -4.10
CA LEU A 158 8.43 3.08 -2.80
C LEU A 158 7.41 4.17 -2.42
N LYS A 159 6.80 4.87 -3.39
CA LYS A 159 5.77 5.87 -3.11
C LYS A 159 4.50 5.18 -2.61
N GLN A 160 4.12 4.06 -3.21
CA GLN A 160 3.01 3.23 -2.74
C GLN A 160 3.29 2.67 -1.34
N ILE A 161 4.48 2.15 -1.09
CA ILE A 161 4.86 1.62 0.24
C ILE A 161 4.81 2.73 1.30
N TYR A 162 5.33 3.92 0.97
CA TYR A 162 5.29 5.09 1.85
C TYR A 162 3.86 5.59 2.13
N GLU A 163 2.98 5.52 1.13
CA GLU A 163 1.58 5.91 1.25
C GLU A 163 0.75 4.89 2.05
N ASP A 164 1.02 3.59 1.89
CA ASP A 164 0.28 2.51 2.55
C ASP A 164 0.70 2.30 3.99
N ARG A 165 2.00 2.44 4.30
CA ARG A 165 2.57 2.26 5.65
C ARG A 165 2.09 0.98 6.34
N ASP A 166 2.00 -0.11 5.56
CA ASP A 166 1.46 -1.39 6.02
C ASP A 166 2.60 -2.40 6.23
N PRO A 167 3.16 -2.50 7.45
CA PRO A 167 4.17 -3.51 7.74
C PRO A 167 3.58 -4.92 7.78
N ASP A 168 2.28 -5.07 8.07
CA ASP A 168 1.64 -6.38 8.23
C ASP A 168 1.60 -7.13 6.89
N PHE A 169 1.51 -6.40 5.77
CA PHE A 169 1.70 -6.97 4.42
C PHE A 169 2.99 -7.80 4.32
N PHE A 170 4.13 -7.21 4.71
CA PHE A 170 5.43 -7.87 4.62
C PHE A 170 5.57 -8.99 5.65
N VAL A 171 4.97 -8.82 6.83
CA VAL A 171 4.97 -9.85 7.88
C VAL A 171 4.20 -11.09 7.45
N LYS A 172 3.03 -10.93 6.83
CA LYS A 172 2.23 -12.03 6.25
C LYS A 172 3.04 -12.84 5.23
N HIS A 173 4.01 -12.21 4.56
CA HIS A 173 4.92 -12.83 3.60
C HIS A 173 6.27 -13.26 4.21
N GLY A 174 6.36 -13.37 5.54
CA GLY A 174 7.50 -13.97 6.23
C GLY A 174 8.68 -13.03 6.48
N VAL A 175 8.49 -11.70 6.40
CA VAL A 175 9.47 -10.71 6.87
C VAL A 175 9.30 -10.51 8.38
N LYS A 176 10.40 -10.46 9.14
CA LYS A 176 10.33 -10.16 10.58
C LYS A 176 9.70 -8.78 10.83
N ILE A 177 8.79 -8.68 11.80
CA ILE A 177 8.03 -7.44 12.11
C ILE A 177 8.90 -6.19 12.27
N GLY A 178 10.09 -6.31 12.89
CA GLY A 178 11.01 -5.18 13.05
C GLY A 178 11.58 -4.68 11.72
N VAL A 179 11.86 -5.59 10.78
CA VAL A 179 12.32 -5.23 9.43
C VAL A 179 11.17 -4.64 8.63
N ALA A 180 9.99 -5.25 8.66
CA ALA A 180 8.81 -4.75 7.97
C ALA A 180 8.45 -3.30 8.39
N ARG A 181 8.46 -3.00 9.70
CA ARG A 181 8.23 -1.64 10.21
C ARG A 181 9.24 -0.62 9.70
N ARG A 182 10.52 -0.98 9.64
CA ARG A 182 11.58 -0.09 9.08
C ARG A 182 11.45 0.04 7.58
N PHE A 183 11.13 -1.03 6.86
CA PHE A 183 10.99 -1.05 5.40
C PHE A 183 9.89 -0.13 4.89
N VAL A 184 8.80 0.04 5.65
CA VAL A 184 7.76 1.02 5.31
C VAL A 184 8.00 2.41 5.89
N GLY A 185 8.71 2.49 7.02
CA GLY A 185 8.91 3.73 7.78
C GLY A 185 10.08 4.58 7.29
N ASP A 186 11.19 3.96 6.89
CA ASP A 186 12.45 4.67 6.65
C ASP A 186 12.53 5.29 5.24
N ILE A 187 11.47 5.20 4.42
CA ILE A 187 11.48 5.70 3.03
C ILE A 187 11.68 7.22 3.00
N SER A 188 11.05 7.98 3.91
CA SER A 188 11.27 9.43 4.00
C SER A 188 12.69 9.80 4.39
N ASP A 189 13.34 8.99 5.24
CA ASP A 189 14.73 9.22 5.62
C ASP A 189 15.69 8.96 4.46
N TRP A 190 15.41 7.92 3.67
CA TRP A 190 16.18 7.62 2.46
C TRP A 190 16.07 8.74 1.44
N VAL A 191 14.86 9.23 1.15
CA VAL A 191 14.67 10.32 0.16
C VAL A 191 15.34 11.60 0.63
N ARG A 192 15.23 11.96 1.91
CA ARG A 192 15.96 13.11 2.46
C ARG A 192 17.47 12.99 2.27
N GLN A 193 18.02 11.77 2.43
CA GLN A 193 19.44 11.55 2.20
C GLN A 193 19.82 11.60 0.71
N CYS A 194 18.94 11.15 -0.20
CA CYS A 194 19.15 11.29 -1.65
C CYS A 194 19.15 12.75 -2.09
N ASP A 195 18.33 13.60 -1.46
CA ASP A 195 18.30 15.05 -1.72
C ASP A 195 19.56 15.75 -1.19
N GLU A 196 20.11 15.31 -0.05
CA GLU A 196 21.36 15.86 0.53
C GLU A 196 22.63 15.44 -0.24
N ALA A 197 22.55 14.43 -1.12
CA ALA A 197 23.69 13.91 -1.88
C ALA A 197 23.91 14.56 -3.26
N HIS A 198 23.08 15.53 -3.64
CA HIS A 198 23.15 16.31 -4.89
C HIS A 198 23.37 17.80 -4.61
#